data_AF-A0A839W9Y5-F1
#
_entry.id   AF-A0A839W9Y5-F1
#
_cell.length_a   1.000
_cell.length_b   1.000
_cell.length_c   1.000
_cell.angle_alpha   90.00
_cell.angle_beta   90.00
_cell.angle_gamma   90.00
#
_symmetry.space_group_name_H-M   'P 1'
#
loop_
_entity.id
_entity.type
_entity.pdbx_description
1 polymer ?
#
loop_
_entity_poly.entity_id
_entity_poly.type
_entity_poly.pdbx_seq_one_letter_code
_entity_poly.pdbx_strand_id
1 'polypeptide(L)'
;MKKIGLLIFSLMLAGCATTHQTAPKSLVTPAPVQAEVVEPQPSAVPEKGTSLTANETCTKSLAALQTYNSRSWNKYSREMSELTSKTSQFLSVKEDLNPQTNQLVMNVYASRMATLCYRIESALGQAMLEQAAQLGN
;
A
#
# COMPACT_ATOMS: atom_id res chain seq x y z
N MET A 1 -29.15 -35.86 25.47
CA MET A 1 -29.84 -34.73 24.78
C MET A 1 -28.89 -33.53 24.86
N LYS A 2 -28.54 -32.71 23.86
CA LYS A 2 -29.30 -32.25 22.69
C LYS A 2 -28.33 -31.49 21.76
N LYS A 3 -28.24 -31.99 20.52
CA LYS A 3 -28.21 -31.29 19.22
C LYS A 3 -27.15 -30.19 18.94
N ILE A 4 -26.24 -30.58 18.04
CA ILE A 4 -25.66 -29.79 16.95
C ILE A 4 -26.63 -28.74 16.41
N GLY A 5 -26.15 -27.50 16.28
CA GLY A 5 -26.84 -26.39 15.64
C GLY A 5 -25.87 -25.57 14.78
N LEU A 6 -25.63 -26.06 13.57
CA LEU A 6 -25.05 -25.34 12.44
C LEU A 6 -26.17 -24.51 11.80
N LEU A 7 -26.06 -23.18 11.78
CA LEU A 7 -26.79 -22.29 10.86
C LEU A 7 -25.89 -21.07 10.58
N ILE A 8 -25.11 -21.10 9.49
CA ILE A 8 -25.48 -20.64 8.14
C ILE A 8 -25.41 -19.12 8.00
N PHE A 9 -24.29 -18.71 7.41
CA PHE A 9 -24.07 -17.56 6.54
C PHE A 9 -25.34 -17.05 5.84
N SER A 10 -25.58 -15.74 5.86
CA SER A 10 -26.26 -15.06 4.75
C SER A 10 -25.76 -13.63 4.64
N LEU A 11 -24.91 -13.45 3.62
CA LEU A 11 -24.60 -12.21 2.93
C LEU A 11 -25.87 -11.38 2.70
N MET A 12 -25.80 -10.08 2.96
CA MET A 12 -26.32 -9.05 2.05
C MET A 12 -25.43 -7.82 2.15
N LEU A 13 -24.26 -7.88 1.50
CA LEU A 13 -23.56 -6.66 1.06
C LEU A 13 -24.42 -6.07 -0.07
N ALA A 14 -25.25 -5.09 0.27
CA ALA A 14 -25.97 -4.29 -0.70
C ALA A 14 -24.94 -3.58 -1.62
N GLY A 15 -25.00 -3.89 -2.91
CA GLY A 15 -24.09 -3.38 -3.91
C GLY A 15 -24.22 -1.87 -4.14
N CYS A 16 -23.09 -1.25 -4.48
CA CYS A 16 -23.01 0.10 -5.02
C CYS A 16 -23.65 0.15 -6.41
N ALA A 17 -24.76 0.89 -6.56
CA ALA A 17 -25.27 1.28 -7.86
C ALA A 17 -24.52 2.54 -8.34
N THR A 18 -23.51 2.33 -9.18
CA THR A 18 -22.89 3.40 -9.98
C THR A 18 -23.85 3.77 -11.11
N THR A 19 -24.51 4.92 -11.02
CA THR A 19 -25.28 5.47 -12.13
C THR A 19 -24.35 6.25 -13.06
N HIS A 20 -24.08 5.69 -14.24
CA HIS A 20 -23.46 6.41 -15.36
C HIS A 20 -24.52 7.24 -16.10
N GLN A 21 -24.17 8.52 -16.26
CA GLN A 21 -24.56 9.49 -17.30
C GLN A 21 -25.72 9.16 -18.26
N THR A 22 -26.67 10.10 -18.30
CA THR A 22 -27.31 10.55 -19.55
C THR A 22 -27.53 12.06 -19.49
N ALA A 23 -26.74 12.81 -20.25
CA ALA A 23 -27.15 14.11 -20.78
C ALA A 23 -27.14 13.95 -22.31
N PRO A 24 -28.17 14.44 -23.02
CA PRO A 24 -27.81 15.48 -23.97
C PRO A 24 -28.88 16.54 -24.26
N LYS A 25 -28.36 17.66 -24.79
CA LYS A 25 -28.98 18.73 -25.59
C LYS A 25 -29.48 19.94 -24.81
N SER A 26 -28.55 20.87 -24.55
CA SER A 26 -28.86 22.31 -24.62
C SER A 26 -28.17 22.89 -25.85
N LEU A 27 -28.98 23.45 -26.75
CA LEU A 27 -28.58 24.15 -27.96
C LEU A 27 -28.26 25.60 -27.60
N VAL A 28 -26.99 25.93 -27.46
CA VAL A 28 -26.52 27.30 -27.70
C VAL A 28 -25.12 27.20 -28.29
N THR A 29 -24.96 27.74 -29.50
CA THR A 29 -23.67 28.04 -30.11
C THR A 29 -23.16 29.37 -29.56
N PRO A 30 -21.97 29.43 -28.94
CA PRO A 30 -21.14 30.62 -28.94
C PRO A 30 -19.91 30.42 -29.84
N ALA A 31 -19.42 31.54 -30.38
CA ALA A 31 -18.28 31.67 -31.28
C ALA A 31 -16.99 30.95 -30.78
N PRO A 32 -16.02 30.63 -31.66
CA PRO A 32 -14.86 29.82 -31.29
C PRO A 32 -13.92 30.64 -30.39
N VAL A 33 -14.04 30.44 -29.08
CA VAL A 33 -13.01 30.82 -28.14
C VAL A 33 -11.96 29.71 -28.19
N GLN A 34 -10.74 30.10 -28.52
CA GLN A 34 -9.58 29.23 -28.59
C GLN A 34 -9.51 28.37 -27.32
N ALA A 35 -9.52 27.05 -27.51
CA ALA A 35 -9.34 26.11 -26.42
C ALA A 35 -7.92 26.29 -25.87
N GLU A 36 -7.79 27.07 -24.81
CA GLU A 36 -6.68 26.90 -23.88
C GLU A 36 -6.85 25.48 -23.32
N VAL A 37 -5.97 24.60 -23.78
CA VAL A 37 -5.84 23.24 -23.27
C VAL A 37 -5.44 23.37 -21.81
N VAL A 38 -6.44 23.37 -20.93
CA VAL A 38 -6.24 23.01 -19.53
C VAL A 38 -6.00 21.50 -19.54
N GLU A 39 -4.74 21.16 -19.75
CA GLU A 39 -4.18 19.86 -19.46
C GLU A 39 -4.62 19.46 -18.04
N PRO A 40 -5.11 18.22 -17.82
CA PRO A 40 -5.37 17.76 -16.47
C PRO A 40 -4.06 17.82 -15.71
N GLN A 41 -3.96 18.80 -14.82
CA GLN A 41 -2.90 18.96 -13.84
C GLN A 41 -2.59 17.57 -13.29
N PRO A 42 -1.35 17.06 -13.45
CA PRO A 42 -0.98 15.81 -12.83
C PRO A 42 -1.25 15.98 -11.33
N SER A 43 -2.23 15.24 -10.82
CA SER A 43 -2.28 14.96 -9.40
C SER A 43 -0.88 14.50 -9.05
N ALA A 44 -0.24 15.20 -8.11
CA ALA A 44 1.03 14.79 -7.56
C ALA A 44 0.83 13.40 -6.92
N VAL A 45 0.90 12.37 -7.75
CA VAL A 45 1.44 11.08 -7.35
C VAL A 45 2.78 11.47 -6.77
N PRO A 46 3.06 11.21 -5.48
CA PRO A 46 4.41 11.40 -4.99
C PRO A 46 5.29 10.58 -5.92
N GLU A 47 6.09 11.26 -6.74
CA GLU A 47 7.12 10.60 -7.52
C GLU A 47 7.95 9.86 -6.48
N LYS A 48 7.75 8.54 -6.48
CA LYS A 48 8.43 7.61 -5.59
C LYS A 48 9.86 7.55 -6.07
N GLY A 49 10.61 8.57 -5.70
CA GLY A 49 12.05 8.65 -5.89
C GLY A 49 12.68 7.41 -5.28
N THR A 50 13.31 6.64 -6.15
CA THR A 50 14.48 5.83 -5.82
C THR A 50 14.24 4.73 -4.77
N SER A 51 13.85 3.56 -5.26
CA SER A 51 13.71 2.28 -4.54
C SER A 51 14.87 1.95 -3.57
N LEU A 52 16.09 2.47 -3.82
CA LEU A 52 17.25 2.27 -2.94
C LEU A 52 17.18 3.15 -1.68
N THR A 53 16.91 4.45 -1.81
CA THR A 53 16.76 5.35 -0.65
C THR A 53 15.50 5.03 0.14
N ALA A 54 14.43 4.57 -0.52
CA ALA A 54 13.21 4.12 0.14
C ALA A 54 13.46 2.89 1.04
N ASN A 55 14.28 1.93 0.60
CA ASN A 55 14.63 0.77 1.42
C ASN A 55 15.56 1.14 2.59
N GLU A 56 16.56 2.00 2.37
CA GLU A 56 17.41 2.53 3.44
C GLU A 56 16.61 3.33 4.47
N THR A 57 15.64 4.13 4.01
CA THR A 57 14.74 4.90 4.90
C THR A 57 13.85 3.97 5.70
N CYS A 58 13.34 2.91 5.07
CA CYS A 58 12.54 1.88 5.71
C CYS A 58 13.28 1.12 6.81
N THR A 59 14.53 0.72 6.57
CA THR A 59 15.36 0.04 7.59
C THR A 59 15.70 0.96 8.76
N LYS A 60 16.01 2.24 8.48
CA LYS A 60 16.21 3.26 9.53
C LYS A 60 14.93 3.52 10.33
N SER A 61 13.79 3.59 9.66
CA SER A 61 12.48 3.77 10.31
C SER A 61 12.14 2.57 11.19
N LEU A 62 12.45 1.35 10.74
CA LEU A 62 12.31 0.15 11.55
C LEU A 62 13.21 0.22 12.79
N ALA A 63 14.48 0.61 12.65
CA ALA A 63 15.38 0.75 13.79
C ALA A 63 14.87 1.81 14.80
N ALA A 64 14.41 2.97 14.31
CA ALA A 64 13.83 4.00 15.16
C ALA A 64 12.60 3.50 15.92
N LEU A 65 11.74 2.71 15.27
CA LEU A 65 10.53 2.15 15.87
C LEU A 65 10.82 1.32 17.13
N GLN A 66 12.02 0.75 17.26
CA GLN A 66 12.45 0.04 18.48
C GLN A 66 12.33 0.92 19.73
N THR A 67 12.66 2.20 19.62
CA THR A 67 12.65 3.17 20.71
C THR A 67 11.24 3.69 20.99
N TYR A 68 10.47 3.99 19.94
CA TYR A 68 9.14 4.61 20.08
C TYR A 68 8.03 3.58 20.37
N ASN A 69 8.10 2.38 19.79
CA ASN A 69 7.08 1.35 19.94
C ASN A 69 7.64 -0.06 19.71
N SER A 70 8.13 -0.67 20.79
CA SER A 70 8.75 -2.01 20.78
C SER A 70 7.81 -3.13 20.28
N ARG A 71 6.50 -2.99 20.48
CA ARG A 71 5.50 -3.95 19.99
C ARG A 71 5.43 -3.92 18.47
N SER A 72 5.27 -2.73 17.89
CA SER A 72 5.24 -2.54 16.43
C SER A 72 6.58 -2.95 15.82
N TRP A 73 7.70 -2.62 16.46
CA TRP A 73 9.03 -3.09 16.05
C TRP A 73 9.14 -4.62 15.97
N ASN A 74 8.73 -5.35 17.02
CA ASN A 74 8.77 -6.82 17.03
C ASN A 74 7.92 -7.43 15.90
N LYS A 75 6.77 -6.83 15.59
CA LYS A 75 5.91 -7.27 14.49
C LYS A 75 6.62 -7.06 13.14
N TYR A 76 7.06 -5.84 12.86
CA TYR A 76 7.59 -5.49 11.55
C TYR A 76 8.99 -6.05 11.28
N SER A 77 9.82 -6.23 12.30
CA SER A 77 11.12 -6.91 12.15
C SER A 77 10.95 -8.38 11.74
N ARG A 78 9.94 -9.07 12.27
CA ARG A 78 9.59 -10.44 11.86
C ARG A 78 9.03 -10.48 10.45
N GLU A 79 8.10 -9.59 10.10
CA GLU A 79 7.57 -9.49 8.73
C GLU A 79 8.69 -9.21 7.71
N MET A 80 9.63 -8.34 8.05
CA MET A 80 10.82 -8.02 7.22
C MET A 80 11.72 -9.24 7.04
N SER A 81 12.08 -9.90 8.15
CA SER A 81 12.92 -11.10 8.12
C SER A 81 12.30 -12.24 7.30
N GLU A 82 11.00 -12.48 7.47
CA GLU A 82 10.27 -13.49 6.70
C GLU A 82 10.26 -13.18 5.20
N LEU A 83 10.00 -11.92 4.84
CA LEU A 83 9.98 -11.49 3.44
C LEU A 83 11.36 -11.65 2.80
N THR A 84 12.44 -11.23 3.49
CA THR A 84 13.82 -11.41 3.02
C THR A 84 14.20 -12.88 2.91
N SER A 85 13.83 -13.72 3.88
CA SER A 85 14.12 -15.15 3.85
C SER A 85 13.47 -15.84 2.66
N LYS A 86 12.18 -15.59 2.42
CA LYS A 86 11.45 -16.14 1.26
C LYS A 86 12.05 -15.69 -0.07
N THR A 87 12.48 -14.43 -0.16
CA THR A 87 13.14 -13.92 -1.36
C THR A 87 14.50 -14.56 -1.57
N SER A 88 15.29 -14.76 -0.51
CA SER A 88 16.58 -15.46 -0.62
C SER A 88 16.40 -16.89 -1.13
N GLN A 89 15.36 -17.60 -0.66
CA GLN A 89 15.04 -18.93 -1.17
C GLN A 89 14.66 -18.89 -2.66
N PHE A 90 13.85 -17.93 -3.09
CA PHE A 90 13.55 -17.75 -4.51
C PHE A 90 14.81 -17.44 -5.33
N LEU A 91 15.68 -16.55 -4.84
CA LEU A 91 16.91 -16.17 -5.53
C LEU A 91 17.85 -17.37 -5.74
N SER A 92 17.86 -18.34 -4.81
CA SER A 92 18.67 -19.56 -4.96
C SER A 92 18.25 -20.48 -6.12
N VAL A 93 17.00 -20.37 -6.60
CA VAL A 93 16.47 -21.19 -7.70
C VAL A 93 16.11 -20.37 -8.94
N LYS A 94 16.33 -19.05 -8.90
CA LYS A 94 15.91 -18.11 -9.96
C LYS A 94 16.44 -18.51 -11.33
N GLU A 95 17.68 -18.97 -11.43
CA GLU A 95 18.30 -19.32 -12.71
C GLU A 95 17.70 -20.58 -13.35
N ASP A 96 17.05 -21.44 -12.57
CA ASP A 96 16.40 -22.67 -13.05
C ASP A 96 14.95 -22.42 -13.53
N LEU A 97 14.42 -21.21 -13.29
CA LEU A 97 13.05 -20.83 -13.61
C LEU A 97 12.97 -20.04 -14.92
N ASN A 98 11.82 -20.13 -15.59
CA ASN A 98 11.59 -19.34 -16.80
C ASN A 98 11.55 -17.82 -16.47
N PRO A 99 11.91 -16.94 -17.42
CA PRO A 99 11.97 -15.49 -17.19
C PRO A 99 10.64 -14.86 -16.75
N GLN A 100 9.50 -15.37 -17.20
CA GLN A 100 8.18 -14.84 -16.86
C GLN A 100 7.83 -15.10 -15.39
N THR A 101 8.12 -16.31 -14.90
CA THR A 101 7.97 -16.67 -13.49
C THR A 101 8.89 -15.83 -12.62
N ASN A 102 10.14 -15.62 -13.05
CA ASN A 102 11.08 -14.77 -12.33
C ASN A 102 10.57 -13.34 -12.18
N GLN A 103 10.10 -12.76 -13.28
CA GLN A 103 9.56 -11.40 -13.26
C GLN A 103 8.34 -11.29 -12.34
N LEU A 104 7.43 -12.26 -12.39
CA LEU A 104 6.24 -12.25 -11.55
C LEU A 104 6.60 -12.27 -10.05
N VAL A 105 7.48 -13.19 -9.64
CA VAL A 105 7.88 -13.32 -8.23
C VAL A 105 8.62 -12.06 -7.76
N MET A 106 9.52 -11.51 -8.58
CA MET A 106 10.24 -10.28 -8.26
C MET A 106 9.29 -9.07 -8.11
N ASN A 107 8.28 -8.96 -8.97
CA ASN A 107 7.25 -7.91 -8.85
C ASN A 107 6.45 -8.04 -7.55
N VAL A 108 6.08 -9.26 -7.17
CA VAL A 108 5.37 -9.52 -5.91
C VAL A 108 6.25 -9.16 -4.72
N TYR A 109 7.53 -9.53 -4.73
CA TYR A 109 8.47 -9.15 -3.67
C TYR A 109 8.61 -7.63 -3.56
N ALA A 110 8.85 -6.93 -4.67
CA ALA A 110 9.00 -5.47 -4.69
C ALA A 110 7.76 -4.76 -4.14
N SER A 111 6.57 -5.23 -4.53
CA SER A 111 5.29 -4.71 -4.02
C SER A 111 5.15 -4.94 -2.51
N ARG A 112 5.37 -6.17 -2.04
CA ARG A 112 5.27 -6.51 -0.61
C ARG A 112 6.26 -5.72 0.24
N MET A 113 7.50 -5.57 -0.24
CA MET A 113 8.52 -4.79 0.44
C MET A 113 8.10 -3.33 0.55
N ALA A 114 7.62 -2.73 -0.53
CA ALA A 114 7.12 -1.36 -0.51
C ALA A 114 5.96 -1.16 0.47
N THR A 115 4.99 -2.08 0.49
CA THR A 115 3.87 -2.03 1.44
C THR A 115 4.33 -2.17 2.89
N LEU A 116 5.27 -3.07 3.16
CA LEU A 116 5.84 -3.24 4.50
C LEU A 116 6.54 -1.95 4.97
N CYS A 117 7.35 -1.35 4.09
CA CYS A 117 8.05 -0.10 4.40
C CYS A 117 7.10 1.06 4.71
N TYR A 118 6.05 1.24 3.91
CA TYR A 118 5.03 2.24 4.19
C TYR A 118 4.34 2.02 5.56
N ARG A 119 4.05 0.76 5.92
CA ARG A 119 3.45 0.42 7.21
C ARG A 119 4.39 0.71 8.38
N ILE A 120 5.69 0.50 8.21
CA ILE A 120 6.72 0.83 9.21
C ILE A 120 6.79 2.35 9.42
N GLU A 121 6.90 3.11 8.33
CA GLU A 121 6.96 4.58 8.39
C GLU A 121 5.71 5.18 9.03
N SER A 122 4.54 4.68 8.64
CA SER A 122 3.26 5.11 9.22
C SER A 122 3.18 4.82 10.72
N ALA A 123 3.61 3.62 11.14
CA ALA A 123 3.61 3.24 12.56
C ALA A 123 4.60 4.08 13.39
N LEU A 124 5.75 4.42 12.81
CA LEU A 124 6.71 5.32 13.45
C LEU A 124 6.13 6.73 13.62
N GLY A 125 5.53 7.28 12.56
CA GLY A 125 4.88 8.59 12.62
C GLY A 125 3.79 8.65 13.69
N GLN A 126 2.95 7.62 13.77
CA GLN A 126 1.93 7.51 14.82
C GLN A 126 2.53 7.44 16.22
N ALA A 127 3.56 6.62 16.44
CA ALA A 127 4.19 6.50 17.74
C ALA A 127 4.87 7.81 18.19
N MET A 128 5.47 8.54 17.26
CA MET A 128 6.05 9.88 17.52
C MET A 128 4.96 10.89 17.91
N LEU A 129 3.82 10.89 17.21
CA LEU A 129 2.69 11.78 17.53
C LEU A 129 2.09 11.47 18.90
N GLU A 130 1.91 10.19 19.24
CA GLU A 130 1.43 9.75 20.55
C GLU A 130 2.37 10.21 21.67
N GLN A 131 3.68 10.09 21.47
CA GLN A 131 4.67 10.58 22.43
C GLN A 131 4.64 12.10 22.56
N ALA A 132 4.52 12.85 21.45
CA ALA A 132 4.42 14.31 21.49
C ALA A 132 3.14 14.77 22.21
N ALA A 133 2.01 14.09 22.02
CA ALA A 133 0.75 14.39 22.69
C ALA A 133 0.82 14.17 24.22
N GLN A 134 1.65 13.24 24.68
CA GLN A 134 1.87 12.99 26.12
C GLN A 134 2.70 14.08 26.79
N LEU A 135 3.53 14.82 26.05
CA LEU A 135 4.37 15.91 26.58
C LEU A 135 3.59 17.23 26.77
N GLY A 136 2.40 17.35 26.20
CA GLY A 136 1.56 18.54 26.27
C GLY A 136 0.50 18.52 27.38
N ASN A 137 0.49 17.50 28.24
CA ASN A 137 -0.33 17.39 29.44
C ASN A 137 0.55 17.42 30.69
#